data_AF-A0A7C6SYY1-F1
#
_entry.id   AF-A0A7C6SYY1-F1
#
_cell.length_a   1.000
_cell.length_b   1.000
_cell.length_c   1.000
_cell.angle_alpha   90.00
_cell.angle_beta   90.00
_cell.angle_gamma   90.00
#
_symmetry.space_group_name_H-M   'P 1'
#
loop_
_entity.id
_entity.type
_entity.pdbx_description
1 polymer ?
#
loop_
_entity_poly.entity_id
_entity_poly.type
_entity_poly.pdbx_seq_one_letter_code
_entity_poly.pdbx_strand_id
1 'polypeptide(L)'
;MPETLEIVELRSKYVHAFRESTGKLETLFPGLTGFTSIHVGEPKPDNTPTEGMAKFLEMVMLDGEQTKEIAGLYRKGVLTINQLATMLNRDVIDVFRGLASSPDFGIYSAPHDRKTAMAVSEALTRSTRLIADVTAVLTLHWLGLAEAVTDAFGRIAVTQSTVDLLHQNLEGYRFAREGFGLIGVTDGRLTFTQVSAEEVSRISEEVGAVLRWLAESAEILPCNPRLALRRGQAHELAQALGRSFADTALVAAERGYVLFSDDLRFRWYASRLFGIGGVWSQAVLQRCAMMKHLNTEDFSKAVVELVRRSYRYTWVSCDELVESARQCEWGIEEPFVSTVKVFKDYTVPSACKVTAEFLKTLYAEPVPGRRSLIIQAVLDYLTRNHEPMIILT
;
A
#
# COMPACT_ATOMS: atom_id res chain seq x y z
N MET A 1 -26.19 53.28 -38.34
CA MET A 1 -26.35 51.82 -38.44
C MET A 1 -26.26 51.27 -37.03
N PRO A 2 -27.14 50.36 -36.58
CA PRO A 2 -26.99 49.74 -35.27
C PRO A 2 -25.72 48.88 -35.29
N GLU A 3 -24.89 49.00 -34.25
CA GLU A 3 -23.76 48.09 -34.06
C GLU A 3 -24.29 46.70 -33.70
N THR A 4 -24.03 45.74 -34.57
CA THR A 4 -24.32 44.33 -34.32
C THR A 4 -23.13 43.75 -33.56
N LEU A 5 -23.35 43.35 -32.30
CA LEU A 5 -22.35 42.63 -31.51
C LEU A 5 -22.70 41.14 -31.46
N GLU A 6 -21.70 40.29 -31.67
CA GLU A 6 -21.80 38.84 -31.57
C GLU A 6 -21.38 38.38 -30.17
N ILE A 7 -22.20 37.55 -29.53
CA ILE A 7 -21.86 36.94 -28.25
C ILE A 7 -20.96 35.73 -28.54
N VAL A 8 -19.66 35.90 -28.30
CA VAL A 8 -18.64 34.87 -28.59
C VAL A 8 -18.66 33.73 -27.57
N GLU A 9 -18.98 34.01 -26.30
CA GLU A 9 -19.03 33.00 -25.24
C GLU A 9 -19.91 33.46 -24.07
N LEU A 10 -20.80 32.60 -23.57
CA LEU A 10 -21.51 32.77 -22.29
C LEU A 10 -20.92 31.81 -21.26
N ARG A 11 -20.44 32.33 -20.13
CA ARG A 11 -19.80 31.54 -19.09
C ARG A 11 -20.17 32.01 -17.69
N SER A 12 -20.14 31.08 -16.74
CA SER A 12 -20.30 31.38 -15.31
C SER A 12 -19.18 32.31 -14.82
N LYS A 13 -19.51 33.21 -13.89
CA LYS A 13 -18.52 34.06 -13.20
C LYS A 13 -17.39 33.24 -12.55
N TYR A 14 -17.67 32.02 -12.11
CA TYR A 14 -16.67 31.13 -11.50
C TYR A 14 -15.69 30.57 -12.53
N VAL A 15 -16.16 30.21 -13.72
CA VAL A 15 -15.29 29.74 -14.83
C VAL A 15 -14.42 30.89 -15.34
N HIS A 16 -14.98 32.10 -15.42
CA HIS A 16 -14.21 33.29 -15.78
C HIS A 16 -13.12 33.58 -14.75
N ALA A 17 -13.48 33.64 -13.45
CA ALA A 17 -12.53 33.88 -12.38
C ALA A 17 -11.44 32.80 -12.30
N PHE A 18 -11.80 31.52 -12.51
CA PHE A 18 -10.81 30.44 -12.58
C PHE A 18 -9.83 30.64 -13.72
N ARG A 19 -10.29 30.84 -14.96
CA ARG A 19 -9.40 31.06 -16.12
C ARG A 19 -8.52 32.29 -15.95
N GLU A 20 -9.08 33.38 -15.43
CA GLU A 20 -8.31 34.61 -15.17
C GLU A 20 -7.23 34.38 -14.10
N SER A 21 -7.56 33.68 -13.02
CA SER A 21 -6.62 33.35 -11.95
C SER A 21 -5.52 32.41 -12.46
N THR A 22 -5.88 31.38 -13.22
CA THR A 22 -4.94 30.44 -13.86
C THR A 22 -4.01 31.14 -14.84
N GLY A 23 -4.53 32.03 -15.68
CA GLY A 23 -3.72 32.78 -16.65
C GLY A 23 -2.76 33.78 -16.01
N LYS A 24 -3.07 34.26 -14.79
CA LYS A 24 -2.19 35.17 -14.03
C LYS A 24 -1.27 34.44 -13.07
N LEU A 25 -1.47 33.14 -12.82
CA LEU A 25 -0.81 32.41 -11.73
C LEU A 25 0.71 32.38 -11.90
N GLU A 26 1.18 32.05 -13.10
CA GLU A 26 2.61 31.98 -13.42
C GLU A 26 3.29 33.36 -13.39
N THR A 27 2.54 34.43 -13.69
CA THR A 27 3.04 35.80 -13.64
C THR A 27 3.09 36.34 -12.20
N LEU A 28 2.06 36.06 -11.40
CA LEU A 28 1.94 36.54 -10.01
C LEU A 28 2.80 35.72 -9.04
N PHE A 29 3.01 34.44 -9.33
CA PHE A 29 3.77 33.51 -8.49
C PHE A 29 4.81 32.74 -9.32
N PRO A 30 5.85 33.41 -9.85
CA PRO A 30 6.85 32.81 -10.74
C PRO A 30 7.73 31.73 -10.08
N GLY A 31 7.60 31.52 -8.76
CA GLY A 31 8.25 30.42 -8.03
C GLY A 31 7.30 29.33 -7.54
N LEU A 32 6.03 29.34 -7.96
CA LEU A 32 5.05 28.34 -7.56
C LEU A 32 5.36 27.00 -8.26
N THR A 33 5.75 26.00 -7.49
CA THR A 33 5.96 24.64 -7.97
C THR A 33 4.68 23.82 -7.85
N GLY A 34 4.41 22.93 -8.82
CA GLY A 34 3.28 21.98 -8.76
C GLY A 34 2.01 22.42 -9.50
N PHE A 35 2.02 23.59 -10.16
CA PHE A 35 0.94 24.01 -11.05
C PHE A 35 1.55 24.63 -12.32
N THR A 36 1.23 24.05 -13.49
CA THR A 36 1.72 24.50 -14.79
C THR A 36 0.58 24.52 -15.79
N SER A 37 0.45 25.61 -16.55
CA SER A 37 -0.53 25.71 -17.63
C SER A 37 0.15 25.43 -18.97
N ILE A 38 -0.32 24.42 -19.71
CA ILE A 38 0.18 24.10 -21.05
C ILE A 38 -0.89 24.45 -22.07
N HIS A 39 -0.59 25.39 -22.96
CA HIS A 39 -1.45 25.69 -24.09
C HIS A 39 -1.20 24.66 -25.20
N VAL A 40 -2.12 23.71 -25.37
CA VAL A 40 -1.99 22.61 -26.35
C VAL A 40 -2.17 23.10 -27.79
N GLY A 41 -2.87 24.20 -28.05
CA GLY A 41 -3.13 24.71 -29.41
C GLY A 41 -4.15 23.85 -30.19
N GLU A 42 -4.54 24.31 -31.39
CA GLU A 42 -5.51 23.58 -32.23
C GLU A 42 -4.87 22.37 -32.93
N PRO A 43 -5.62 21.26 -33.10
CA PRO A 43 -5.13 20.08 -33.81
C PRO A 43 -4.68 20.45 -35.23
N LYS A 44 -3.47 20.01 -35.61
CA LYS A 44 -2.99 20.20 -36.98
C LYS A 44 -3.74 19.26 -37.94
N PRO A 45 -3.98 19.67 -39.20
CA PRO A 45 -4.71 18.85 -40.20
C PRO A 45 -4.06 17.50 -40.50
N ASP A 46 -2.76 17.36 -40.24
CA ASP A 46 -1.97 16.15 -40.46
C ASP A 46 -1.88 15.24 -39.21
N ASN A 47 -2.64 15.55 -38.16
CA ASN A 47 -2.59 14.88 -36.85
C ASN A 47 -1.18 14.87 -36.20
N THR A 48 -0.25 15.73 -36.64
CA THR A 48 1.03 15.86 -35.96
C THR A 48 0.86 16.61 -34.63
N PRO A 49 1.64 16.27 -33.58
CA PRO A 49 1.58 17.00 -32.32
C PRO A 49 1.83 18.49 -32.53
N THR A 50 1.00 19.32 -31.89
CA THR A 50 1.28 20.73 -31.68
C THR A 50 2.49 20.87 -30.76
N GLU A 51 3.12 22.04 -30.73
CA GLU A 51 4.24 22.30 -29.83
C GLU A 51 3.85 22.13 -28.36
N GLY A 52 2.64 22.57 -27.99
CA GLY A 52 2.08 22.38 -26.65
C GLY A 52 1.85 20.92 -26.29
N MET A 53 1.31 20.12 -27.23
CA MET A 53 1.16 18.68 -27.03
C MET A 53 2.51 17.99 -26.90
N ALA A 54 3.50 18.37 -27.71
CA ALA A 54 4.85 17.81 -27.64
C ALA A 54 5.49 18.08 -26.26
N LYS A 55 5.39 19.31 -25.74
CA LYS A 55 5.88 19.66 -24.39
C LYS A 55 5.15 18.88 -23.29
N PHE A 56 3.84 18.74 -23.40
CA PHE A 56 3.07 17.92 -22.45
C PHE A 56 3.53 16.47 -22.44
N LEU A 57 3.72 15.86 -23.62
CA LEU A 57 4.21 14.48 -23.74
C LEU A 57 5.63 14.33 -23.18
N GLU A 58 6.51 15.30 -23.43
CA GLU A 58 7.86 15.32 -22.86
C GLU A 58 7.83 15.37 -21.32
N MET A 59 6.97 16.20 -20.74
CA MET A 59 6.78 16.27 -19.29
C MET A 59 6.29 14.93 -18.71
N VAL A 60 5.32 14.28 -19.37
CA VAL A 60 4.84 12.95 -18.95
C VAL A 60 5.94 11.90 -19.03
N MET A 61 6.78 11.94 -20.08
CA MET A 61 7.91 11.02 -20.23
C MET A 61 8.96 11.22 -19.13
N LEU A 62 9.29 12.48 -18.82
CA LEU A 62 10.22 12.81 -17.75
C LEU A 62 9.71 12.35 -16.37
N ASP A 63 8.42 12.60 -16.08
CA ASP A 63 7.74 12.11 -14.87
C ASP A 63 7.76 10.58 -14.77
N GLY A 64 7.56 9.89 -15.91
CA GLY A 64 7.65 8.44 -16.00
C GLY A 64 9.02 7.89 -15.65
N GLU A 65 10.11 8.51 -16.13
CA GLU A 65 11.48 8.10 -15.80
C GLU A 65 11.82 8.38 -14.32
N GLN A 66 11.43 9.54 -13.79
CA GLN A 66 11.59 9.86 -12.36
C GLN A 66 10.84 8.86 -11.48
N THR A 67 9.60 8.54 -11.84
CA THR A 67 8.79 7.54 -11.13
C THR A 67 9.49 6.18 -11.10
N LYS A 68 10.07 5.73 -12.22
CA LYS A 68 10.83 4.46 -12.26
C LYS A 68 12.05 4.48 -11.34
N GLU A 69 12.80 5.57 -11.31
CA GLU A 69 13.98 5.70 -10.44
C GLU A 69 13.59 5.64 -8.96
N ILE A 70 12.60 6.44 -8.56
CA ILE A 70 12.08 6.48 -7.18
C ILE A 70 11.55 5.11 -6.78
N ALA A 71 10.77 4.46 -7.65
CA ALA A 71 10.21 3.15 -7.37
C ALA A 71 11.33 2.07 -7.29
N GLY A 72 12.42 2.24 -8.02
CA GLY A 72 13.64 1.44 -7.88
C GLY A 72 14.31 1.57 -6.50
N LEU A 73 14.32 2.76 -5.91
CA LEU A 73 14.80 2.98 -4.54
C LEU A 73 13.91 2.27 -3.51
N TYR A 74 12.59 2.30 -3.69
CA TYR A 74 11.65 1.56 -2.85
C TYR A 74 11.87 0.04 -2.94
N ARG A 75 12.05 -0.53 -4.15
CA ARG A 75 12.35 -1.98 -4.31
C ARG A 75 13.66 -2.41 -3.64
N LYS A 76 14.66 -1.53 -3.62
CA LYS A 76 15.92 -1.74 -2.88
C LYS A 76 15.73 -1.60 -1.36
N GLY A 77 14.51 -1.32 -0.92
CA GLY A 77 14.14 -1.12 0.46
C GLY A 77 14.69 0.16 1.05
N VAL A 78 15.07 1.19 0.28
CA VAL A 78 15.69 2.41 0.83
C VAL A 78 14.65 3.34 1.45
N LEU A 79 13.46 3.38 0.86
CA LEU A 79 12.39 4.32 1.20
C LEU A 79 11.32 3.66 2.09
N THR A 80 10.73 4.44 2.98
CA THR A 80 9.40 4.14 3.55
C THR A 80 8.30 4.35 2.51
N ILE A 81 7.11 3.81 2.74
CA ILE A 81 5.93 4.03 1.91
C ILE A 81 5.54 5.51 1.90
N ASN A 82 5.65 6.20 3.05
CA ASN A 82 5.41 7.64 3.11
C ASN A 82 6.46 8.46 2.32
N GLN A 83 7.75 8.08 2.41
CA GLN A 83 8.80 8.75 1.62
C GLN A 83 8.58 8.53 0.13
N LEU A 84 8.21 7.31 -0.28
CA LEU A 84 7.81 7.01 -1.65
C LEU A 84 6.66 7.93 -2.09
N ALA A 85 5.60 8.01 -1.29
CA ALA A 85 4.45 8.86 -1.60
C ALA A 85 4.81 10.35 -1.71
N THR A 86 5.64 10.85 -0.79
CA THR A 86 6.12 12.23 -0.79
C THR A 86 6.93 12.54 -2.04
N MET A 87 7.85 11.65 -2.43
CA MET A 87 8.68 11.83 -3.64
C MET A 87 7.88 11.73 -4.94
N LEU A 88 6.81 10.92 -4.95
CA LEU A 88 5.88 10.83 -6.08
C LEU A 88 4.82 11.95 -6.08
N ASN A 89 4.82 12.83 -5.06
CA ASN A 89 3.79 13.84 -4.84
C ASN A 89 2.36 13.25 -4.87
N ARG A 90 2.18 12.11 -4.18
CA ARG A 90 0.90 11.39 -4.05
C ARG A 90 0.52 11.22 -2.58
N ASP A 91 -0.76 11.00 -2.34
CA ASP A 91 -1.23 10.60 -1.03
C ASP A 91 -0.71 9.20 -0.67
N VAL A 92 -0.28 9.03 0.59
CA VAL A 92 0.30 7.77 1.08
C VAL A 92 -0.71 6.62 1.09
N ILE A 93 -2.00 6.90 1.29
CA ILE A 93 -3.06 5.89 1.24
C ILE A 93 -3.21 5.36 -0.19
N ASP A 94 -3.17 6.26 -1.19
CA ASP A 94 -3.28 5.89 -2.59
C ASP A 94 -2.05 5.09 -3.05
N VAL A 95 -0.86 5.50 -2.62
CA VAL A 95 0.38 4.75 -2.89
C VAL A 95 0.34 3.38 -2.22
N PHE A 96 -0.09 3.28 -0.97
CA PHE A 96 -0.23 2.01 -0.27
C PHE A 96 -1.22 1.06 -0.99
N ARG A 97 -2.37 1.58 -1.43
CA ARG A 97 -3.35 0.83 -2.25
C ARG A 97 -2.78 0.38 -3.59
N GLY A 98 -2.00 1.25 -4.25
CA GLY A 98 -1.31 0.94 -5.50
C GLY A 98 -0.29 -0.17 -5.33
N LEU A 99 0.51 -0.13 -4.24
CA LEU A 99 1.45 -1.18 -3.89
C LEU A 99 0.74 -2.52 -3.60
N ALA A 100 -0.40 -2.48 -2.90
CA ALA A 100 -1.20 -3.66 -2.61
C ALA A 100 -1.74 -4.34 -3.89
N SER A 101 -1.99 -3.56 -4.94
CA SER A 101 -2.52 -4.04 -6.21
C SER A 101 -1.43 -4.33 -7.26
N SER A 102 -0.15 -4.15 -6.93
CA SER A 102 0.95 -4.27 -7.89
C SER A 102 1.90 -5.43 -7.57
N PRO A 103 1.80 -6.55 -8.31
CA PRO A 103 2.65 -7.73 -8.11
C PRO A 103 4.14 -7.50 -8.33
N ASP A 104 4.56 -6.40 -8.97
CA ASP A 104 5.98 -6.08 -9.21
C ASP A 104 6.61 -5.27 -8.07
N PHE A 105 5.84 -4.38 -7.43
CA PHE A 105 6.33 -3.58 -6.32
C PHE A 105 6.03 -4.23 -4.98
N GLY A 106 4.75 -4.40 -4.66
CA GLY A 106 4.28 -5.01 -3.42
C GLY A 106 4.61 -4.22 -2.15
N ILE A 107 4.18 -4.76 -1.02
CA ILE A 107 4.34 -4.14 0.31
C ILE A 107 5.40 -4.91 1.09
N TYR A 108 6.52 -4.27 1.41
CA TYR A 108 7.55 -4.86 2.25
C TYR A 108 7.16 -4.73 3.73
N SER A 109 6.46 -5.75 4.26
CA SER A 109 5.94 -5.75 5.63
C SER A 109 6.68 -6.67 6.59
N ALA A 110 7.26 -7.77 6.12
CA ALA A 110 7.95 -8.76 6.95
C ALA A 110 9.47 -8.73 6.73
N PRO A 111 10.30 -8.98 7.75
CA PRO A 111 11.71 -9.25 7.54
C PRO A 111 11.88 -10.60 6.82
N HIS A 112 12.96 -10.71 6.06
CA HIS A 112 13.28 -11.94 5.32
C HIS A 112 13.60 -13.14 6.25
N ASP A 113 14.15 -12.88 7.45
CA ASP A 113 14.45 -13.94 8.41
C ASP A 113 13.22 -14.36 9.23
N ARG A 114 12.70 -15.55 8.93
CA ARG A 114 11.57 -16.17 9.63
C ARG A 114 11.82 -16.36 11.14
N LYS A 115 13.06 -16.63 11.59
CA LYS A 115 13.32 -16.88 13.02
C LYS A 115 13.11 -15.62 13.86
N THR A 116 13.73 -14.52 13.44
CA THR A 116 13.52 -13.19 14.05
C THR A 116 12.04 -12.86 14.12
N ALA A 117 11.31 -13.22 13.08
CA ALA A 117 9.94 -12.88 12.91
C ALA A 117 8.98 -13.67 13.82
N MET A 118 9.23 -14.98 13.98
CA MET A 118 8.55 -15.80 14.99
C MET A 118 8.81 -15.25 16.40
N ALA A 119 10.05 -14.88 16.71
CA ALA A 119 10.38 -14.30 18.01
C ALA A 119 9.62 -12.99 18.30
N VAL A 120 9.43 -12.14 17.28
CA VAL A 120 8.62 -10.92 17.40
C VAL A 120 7.16 -11.25 17.71
N SER A 121 6.57 -12.23 17.03
CA SER A 121 5.19 -12.68 17.30
C SER A 121 5.04 -13.30 18.69
N GLU A 122 6.00 -14.12 19.13
CA GLU A 122 6.00 -14.76 20.45
C GLU A 122 6.16 -13.77 21.61
N ALA A 123 6.91 -12.68 21.38
CA ALA A 123 7.10 -11.60 22.36
C ALA A 123 5.81 -10.79 22.63
N LEU A 124 4.82 -10.86 21.74
CA LEU A 124 3.53 -10.24 21.97
C LEU A 124 2.77 -10.97 23.09
N THR A 125 2.23 -10.24 24.03
CA THR A 125 1.45 -10.79 25.16
C THR A 125 0.10 -10.11 25.23
N ARG A 126 -0.84 -10.66 26.01
CA ARG A 126 -2.14 -10.01 26.25
C ARG A 126 -2.02 -8.61 26.87
N SER A 127 -0.92 -8.31 27.56
CA SER A 127 -0.62 -6.98 28.10
C SER A 127 0.01 -6.01 27.10
N THR A 128 0.37 -6.49 25.90
CA THR A 128 0.97 -5.63 24.87
C THR A 128 -0.07 -4.65 24.35
N ARG A 129 0.23 -3.35 24.45
CA ARG A 129 -0.59 -2.28 23.87
C ARG A 129 -0.06 -1.93 22.49
N LEU A 130 -0.94 -1.97 21.49
CA LEU A 130 -0.60 -1.71 20.09
C LEU A 130 -1.00 -0.29 19.69
N ILE A 131 -0.12 0.40 18.96
CA ILE A 131 -0.46 1.66 18.29
C ILE A 131 -0.23 1.49 16.79
N ALA A 132 -1.28 1.66 16.00
CA ALA A 132 -1.27 1.42 14.57
C ALA A 132 -1.05 2.71 13.77
N ASP A 133 -0.22 2.62 12.74
CA ASP A 133 -0.19 3.62 11.68
C ASP A 133 -1.27 3.35 10.62
N VAL A 134 -1.35 4.21 9.60
CA VAL A 134 -2.36 4.08 8.53
C VAL A 134 -2.21 2.77 7.73
N THR A 135 -1.01 2.21 7.61
CA THR A 135 -0.78 0.98 6.83
C THR A 135 -1.43 -0.21 7.53
N ALA A 136 -1.18 -0.38 8.84
CA ALA A 136 -1.77 -1.45 9.63
C ALA A 136 -3.29 -1.30 9.76
N VAL A 137 -3.78 -0.07 9.93
CA VAL A 137 -5.22 0.26 9.96
C VAL A 137 -5.92 -0.23 8.69
N LEU A 138 -5.38 0.12 7.52
CA LEU A 138 -5.96 -0.28 6.24
C LEU A 138 -5.91 -1.79 6.03
N THR A 139 -4.82 -2.44 6.42
CA THR A 139 -4.68 -3.90 6.32
C THR A 139 -5.69 -4.63 7.19
N LEU A 140 -5.84 -4.25 8.46
CA LEU A 140 -6.82 -4.86 9.35
C LEU A 140 -8.25 -4.71 8.81
N HIS A 141 -8.55 -3.56 8.23
CA HIS A 141 -9.84 -3.32 7.59
C HIS A 141 -10.05 -4.23 6.38
N TRP A 142 -9.07 -4.37 5.49
CA TRP A 142 -9.13 -5.27 4.33
C TRP A 142 -9.31 -6.73 4.72
N LEU A 143 -8.69 -7.15 5.82
CA LEU A 143 -8.77 -8.52 6.31
C LEU A 143 -10.06 -8.79 7.10
N GLY A 144 -10.75 -7.74 7.57
CA GLY A 144 -11.94 -7.89 8.42
C GLY A 144 -11.63 -8.50 9.79
N LEU A 145 -10.38 -8.40 10.28
CA LEU A 145 -9.91 -9.08 11.51
C LEU A 145 -9.60 -8.14 12.68
N ALA A 146 -10.13 -6.91 12.64
CA ALA A 146 -9.96 -5.93 13.71
C ALA A 146 -10.48 -6.42 15.07
N GLU A 147 -11.60 -7.15 15.08
CA GLU A 147 -12.20 -7.71 16.31
C GLU A 147 -11.27 -8.74 16.95
N ALA A 148 -10.74 -9.68 16.18
CA ALA A 148 -9.80 -10.69 16.68
C ALA A 148 -8.54 -10.06 17.32
N VAL A 149 -8.04 -8.96 16.76
CA VAL A 149 -6.92 -8.20 17.35
C VAL A 149 -7.36 -7.46 18.60
N THR A 150 -8.56 -6.88 18.61
CA THR A 150 -9.12 -6.17 19.77
C THR A 150 -9.37 -7.11 20.95
N ASP A 151 -9.87 -8.32 20.70
CA ASP A 151 -10.09 -9.33 21.73
C ASP A 151 -8.78 -9.83 22.35
N ALA A 152 -7.74 -9.92 21.51
CA ALA A 152 -6.41 -10.38 21.91
C ALA A 152 -5.61 -9.34 22.71
N PHE A 153 -5.65 -8.07 22.31
CA PHE A 153 -4.75 -7.02 22.82
C PHE A 153 -5.47 -5.80 23.42
N GLY A 154 -6.81 -5.78 23.41
CA GLY A 154 -7.61 -4.61 23.71
C GLY A 154 -7.70 -3.63 22.54
N ARG A 155 -8.32 -2.46 22.77
CA ARG A 155 -8.47 -1.43 21.74
C ARG A 155 -7.11 -1.01 21.18
N ILE A 156 -7.00 -1.02 19.85
CA ILE A 156 -5.81 -0.57 19.14
C ILE A 156 -5.77 0.96 19.20
N ALA A 157 -4.63 1.53 19.59
CA ALA A 157 -4.47 2.97 19.55
C ALA A 157 -4.13 3.47 18.14
N VAL A 158 -4.59 4.66 17.80
CA VAL A 158 -4.17 5.41 16.62
C VAL A 158 -3.96 6.86 17.00
N THR A 159 -3.15 7.61 16.25
CA THR A 159 -3.00 9.05 16.51
C THR A 159 -4.09 9.85 15.81
N GLN A 160 -4.44 11.02 16.37
CA GLN A 160 -5.34 11.97 15.71
C GLN A 160 -4.85 12.33 14.31
N SER A 161 -3.54 12.46 14.10
CA SER A 161 -2.95 12.70 12.78
C SER A 161 -3.18 11.57 11.77
N THR A 162 -3.35 10.31 12.22
CA THR A 162 -3.76 9.20 11.35
C THR A 162 -5.20 9.38 10.88
N VAL A 163 -6.09 9.81 11.78
CA VAL A 163 -7.49 10.12 11.46
C VAL A 163 -7.59 11.33 10.53
N ASP A 164 -6.81 12.39 10.81
CA ASP A 164 -6.73 13.58 9.96
C ASP A 164 -6.25 13.22 8.53
N LEU A 165 -5.27 12.32 8.40
CA LEU A 165 -4.75 11.85 7.12
C LEU A 165 -5.85 11.13 6.30
N LEU A 166 -6.62 10.24 6.93
CA LEU A 166 -7.74 9.55 6.28
C LEU A 166 -8.85 10.53 5.85
N HIS A 167 -9.16 11.54 6.66
CA HIS A 167 -10.10 12.59 6.28
C HIS A 167 -9.62 13.40 5.07
N GLN A 168 -8.35 13.80 5.05
CA GLN A 168 -7.76 14.53 3.92
C GLN A 168 -7.82 13.73 2.62
N ASN A 169 -7.49 12.43 2.68
CA ASN A 169 -7.61 11.53 1.54
C ASN A 169 -9.06 11.41 1.05
N LEU A 170 -10.03 11.23 1.96
CA LEU A 170 -11.45 11.18 1.63
C LEU A 170 -11.96 12.50 1.00
N GLU A 171 -11.49 13.64 1.47
CA GLU A 171 -11.81 14.95 0.89
C GLU A 171 -11.29 15.07 -0.56
N GLY A 172 -10.11 14.53 -0.86
CA GLY A 172 -9.57 14.46 -2.22
C GLY A 172 -10.52 13.79 -3.20
N TYR A 173 -11.13 12.67 -2.82
CA TYR A 173 -12.09 11.95 -3.65
C TYR A 173 -13.41 12.71 -3.89
N ARG A 174 -13.79 13.63 -3.00
CA ARG A 174 -15.00 14.46 -3.21
C ARG A 174 -14.84 15.40 -4.40
N PHE A 175 -13.62 15.89 -4.65
CA PHE A 175 -13.32 16.73 -5.81
C PHE A 175 -13.24 15.93 -7.11
N ALA A 176 -13.01 14.61 -7.01
CA ALA A 176 -12.87 13.69 -8.13
C ALA A 176 -14.14 12.85 -8.39
N ARG A 177 -15.29 13.24 -7.85
CA ARG A 177 -16.51 12.42 -7.79
C ARG A 177 -17.06 12.00 -9.17
N GLU A 178 -16.80 12.78 -10.21
CA GLU A 178 -17.23 12.48 -11.59
C GLU A 178 -16.26 11.53 -12.32
N GLY A 179 -15.20 11.07 -11.65
CA GLY A 179 -14.09 10.35 -12.26
C GLY A 179 -13.03 11.30 -12.82
N PHE A 180 -11.89 10.74 -13.22
CA PHE A 180 -10.77 11.49 -13.77
C PHE A 180 -9.89 10.64 -14.68
N GLY A 181 -9.16 11.30 -15.58
CA GLY A 181 -8.16 10.66 -16.43
C GLY A 181 -6.77 10.75 -15.81
N LEU A 182 -6.02 9.65 -15.89
CA LEU A 182 -4.61 9.56 -15.55
C LEU A 182 -3.81 9.33 -16.82
N ILE A 183 -2.83 10.20 -17.08
CA ILE A 183 -1.85 10.01 -18.15
C ILE A 183 -0.53 9.62 -17.50
N GLY A 184 0.12 8.59 -18.02
CA GLY A 184 1.39 8.11 -17.50
C GLY A 184 2.15 7.26 -18.51
N VAL A 185 3.30 6.75 -18.09
CA VAL A 185 4.16 5.89 -18.93
C VAL A 185 4.21 4.49 -18.36
N THR A 186 3.82 3.51 -19.16
CA THR A 186 3.91 2.08 -18.83
C THR A 186 4.72 1.39 -19.93
N ASP A 187 5.77 0.66 -19.57
CA ASP A 187 6.68 -0.02 -20.51
C ASP A 187 7.22 0.89 -21.63
N GLY A 188 7.50 2.15 -21.29
CA GLY A 188 8.01 3.15 -22.24
C GLY A 188 6.97 3.67 -23.23
N ARG A 189 5.69 3.35 -23.04
CA ARG A 189 4.57 3.84 -23.85
C ARG A 189 3.67 4.74 -23.04
N LEU A 190 3.17 5.79 -23.68
CA LEU A 190 2.15 6.65 -23.09
C LEU A 190 0.86 5.85 -22.91
N THR A 191 0.26 5.95 -21.73
CA THR A 191 -0.98 5.31 -21.37
C THR A 191 -1.96 6.35 -20.81
N PHE A 192 -3.23 6.20 -21.16
CA PHE A 192 -4.33 6.95 -20.59
C PHE A 192 -5.23 5.96 -19.86
N THR A 193 -5.41 6.15 -18.56
CA THR A 193 -6.28 5.33 -17.72
C THR A 193 -7.41 6.19 -17.20
N GLN A 194 -8.65 5.76 -17.41
CA GLN A 194 -9.82 6.46 -16.88
C GLN A 194 -10.25 5.83 -15.57
N VAL A 195 -10.32 6.64 -14.51
CA VAL A 195 -10.93 6.28 -13.24
C VAL A 195 -12.39 6.71 -13.29
N SER A 196 -13.31 5.75 -13.17
CA SER A 196 -14.74 6.04 -13.26
C SER A 196 -15.30 6.62 -11.97
N ALA A 197 -16.48 7.25 -12.03
CA ALA A 197 -17.18 7.75 -10.86
C ALA A 197 -17.51 6.63 -9.86
N GLU A 198 -17.83 5.43 -10.36
CA GLU A 198 -18.09 4.24 -9.55
C GLU A 198 -16.85 3.80 -8.77
N GLU A 199 -15.68 3.84 -9.43
CA GLU A 199 -14.42 3.51 -8.78
C GLU A 199 -14.07 4.50 -7.67
N VAL A 200 -14.27 5.80 -7.93
CA VAL A 200 -14.11 6.85 -6.90
C VAL A 200 -15.08 6.66 -5.73
N SER A 201 -16.34 6.31 -6.01
CA SER A 201 -17.34 6.04 -4.97
C SER A 201 -16.93 4.86 -4.09
N ARG A 202 -16.52 3.75 -4.71
CA ARG A 202 -16.06 2.55 -4.00
C ARG A 202 -14.89 2.87 -3.07
N ILE A 203 -13.88 3.59 -3.56
CA ILE A 203 -12.71 3.94 -2.73
C ILE A 203 -13.11 4.87 -1.59
N SER A 204 -13.96 5.86 -1.86
CA SER A 204 -14.47 6.78 -0.84
C SER A 204 -15.27 6.06 0.25
N GLU A 205 -16.09 5.08 -0.13
CA GLU A 205 -16.88 4.26 0.79
C GLU A 205 -15.99 3.38 1.67
N GLU A 206 -14.94 2.77 1.11
CA GLU A 206 -13.94 2.00 1.85
C GLU A 206 -13.21 2.87 2.89
N VAL A 207 -12.68 4.03 2.49
CA VAL A 207 -11.99 4.95 3.43
C VAL A 207 -12.97 5.47 4.49
N GLY A 208 -14.21 5.77 4.11
CA GLY A 208 -15.27 6.13 5.05
C GLY A 208 -15.61 5.01 6.04
N ALA A 209 -15.56 3.75 5.62
CA ALA A 209 -15.76 2.60 6.50
C ALA A 209 -14.63 2.45 7.52
N VAL A 210 -13.38 2.66 7.09
CA VAL A 210 -12.22 2.70 8.00
C VAL A 210 -12.38 3.79 9.07
N LEU A 211 -12.78 5.00 8.67
CA LEU A 211 -12.99 6.11 9.60
C LEU A 211 -14.09 5.81 10.64
N ARG A 212 -15.21 5.22 10.21
CA ARG A 212 -16.29 4.79 11.13
C ARG A 212 -15.79 3.74 12.12
N TRP A 213 -15.08 2.73 11.62
CA TRP A 213 -14.51 1.69 12.47
C TRP A 213 -13.54 2.27 13.52
N LEU A 214 -12.64 3.18 13.12
CA LEU A 214 -11.72 3.83 14.05
C LEU A 214 -12.46 4.63 15.13
N ALA A 215 -13.52 5.35 14.77
CA ALA A 215 -14.31 6.12 15.72
C ALA A 215 -15.02 5.26 16.77
N GLU A 216 -15.45 4.05 16.39
CA GLU A 216 -16.19 3.13 17.25
C GLU A 216 -15.28 2.25 18.11
N SER A 217 -14.16 1.79 17.54
CA SER A 217 -13.37 0.68 18.09
C SER A 217 -11.96 1.04 18.55
N ALA A 218 -11.35 2.12 18.02
CA ALA A 218 -9.96 2.47 18.30
C ALA A 218 -9.82 3.43 19.51
N GLU A 219 -8.63 3.44 20.13
CA GLU A 219 -8.21 4.46 21.10
C GLU A 219 -7.53 5.61 20.35
N ILE A 220 -8.24 6.71 20.07
CA ILE A 220 -7.67 7.86 19.36
C ILE A 220 -6.88 8.74 20.33
N LEU A 221 -5.58 8.89 20.08
CA LEU A 221 -4.63 9.58 20.95
C LEU A 221 -4.13 10.90 20.35
N PRO A 222 -4.05 11.99 21.14
CA PRO A 222 -3.32 13.19 20.73
C PRO A 222 -1.81 12.96 20.82
N CYS A 223 -1.05 13.59 19.92
CA CYS A 223 0.43 13.60 19.98
C CYS A 223 0.93 14.76 20.85
N ASN A 224 0.83 14.61 22.18
CA ASN A 224 1.40 15.57 23.13
C ASN A 224 2.94 15.65 23.07
N PRO A 225 3.71 14.56 22.87
CA PRO A 225 5.18 14.62 22.81
C PRO A 225 5.73 15.62 21.80
N ARG A 226 5.00 15.82 20.69
CA ARG A 226 5.40 16.79 19.66
C ARG A 226 5.47 18.23 20.21
N LEU A 227 4.67 18.58 21.21
CA LEU A 227 4.68 19.91 21.83
C LEU A 227 5.98 20.18 22.61
N ALA A 228 6.67 19.13 23.06
CA ALA A 228 7.96 19.24 23.74
C ALA A 228 9.14 19.41 22.76
N LEU A 229 8.95 19.12 21.47
CA LEU A 229 9.98 19.28 20.45
C LEU A 229 10.13 20.76 20.07
N ARG A 230 11.37 21.17 19.73
CA ARG A 230 11.58 22.47 19.09
C ARG A 230 10.87 22.46 17.73
N ARG A 231 10.30 23.61 17.31
CA ARG A 231 9.58 23.72 16.03
C ARG A 231 10.37 23.19 14.83
N GLY A 232 11.68 23.47 14.77
CA GLY A 232 12.55 22.95 13.71
C GLY A 232 12.64 21.42 13.70
N GLN A 233 12.82 20.81 14.87
CA GLN A 233 12.91 19.35 15.01
C GLN A 233 11.60 18.64 14.66
N ALA A 234 10.46 19.20 15.09
CA ALA A 234 9.15 18.66 14.74
C ALA A 234 8.90 18.73 13.22
N HIS A 235 9.35 19.82 12.57
CA HIS A 235 9.25 19.98 11.13
C HIS A 235 10.15 19.00 10.36
N GLU A 236 11.41 18.88 10.76
CA GLU A 236 12.37 17.93 10.18
C GLU A 236 11.86 16.49 10.26
N LEU A 237 11.30 16.10 11.40
CA LEU A 237 10.75 14.76 11.58
C LEU A 237 9.53 14.51 10.70
N ALA A 238 8.64 15.50 10.61
CA ALA A 238 7.46 15.43 9.73
C ALA A 238 7.85 15.38 8.25
N GLN A 239 8.92 16.08 7.83
CA GLN A 239 9.45 15.98 6.47
C GLN A 239 10.08 14.61 6.21
N ALA A 240 10.80 14.05 7.18
CA ALA A 240 11.53 12.79 6.99
C ALA A 240 10.61 11.56 6.95
N LEU A 241 9.59 11.50 7.82
CA LEU A 241 8.74 10.32 8.01
C LEU A 241 7.28 10.54 7.59
N GLY A 242 6.84 11.79 7.45
CA GLY A 242 5.42 12.15 7.37
C GLY A 242 4.84 12.40 8.76
N ARG A 243 3.95 13.39 8.86
CA ARG A 243 3.36 13.82 10.14
C ARG A 243 2.67 12.68 10.90
N SER A 244 1.82 11.92 10.24
CA SER A 244 1.06 10.82 10.86
C SER A 244 1.97 9.72 11.42
N PHE A 245 2.99 9.32 10.66
CA PHE A 245 3.97 8.32 11.07
C PHE A 245 4.87 8.82 12.21
N ALA A 246 5.35 10.06 12.12
CA ALA A 246 6.13 10.70 13.17
C ALA A 246 5.35 10.80 14.50
N ASP A 247 4.10 11.28 14.44
CA ASP A 247 3.22 11.38 15.61
C ASP A 247 2.97 10.00 16.22
N THR A 248 2.76 8.96 15.39
CA THR A 248 2.58 7.57 15.84
C THR A 248 3.82 7.05 16.57
N ALA A 249 5.02 7.25 16.02
CA ALA A 249 6.26 6.82 16.65
C ALA A 249 6.55 7.57 17.96
N LEU A 250 6.25 8.87 18.01
CA LEU A 250 6.41 9.69 19.22
C LEU A 250 5.50 9.23 20.36
N VAL A 251 4.22 8.98 20.08
CA VAL A 251 3.26 8.49 21.07
C VAL A 251 3.63 7.08 21.54
N ALA A 252 4.08 6.22 20.61
CA ALA A 252 4.55 4.89 20.94
C ALA A 252 5.70 4.92 21.96
N ALA A 253 6.68 5.79 21.71
CA ALA A 253 7.86 5.95 22.57
C ALA A 253 7.51 6.52 23.95
N GLU A 254 6.66 7.55 24.01
CA GLU A 254 6.24 8.16 25.28
C GLU A 254 5.49 7.17 26.18
N ARG A 255 4.57 6.41 25.59
CA ARG A 255 3.60 5.61 26.35
C ARG A 255 3.93 4.13 26.43
N GLY A 256 5.05 3.70 25.85
CA GLY A 256 5.48 2.31 25.83
C GLY A 256 4.57 1.39 25.01
N TYR A 257 3.96 1.90 23.94
CA TYR A 257 3.21 1.07 23.01
C TYR A 257 4.16 0.38 22.03
N VAL A 258 3.78 -0.80 21.55
CA VAL A 258 4.44 -1.46 20.44
C VAL A 258 3.88 -0.90 19.13
N LEU A 259 4.77 -0.49 18.23
CA LEU A 259 4.39 0.05 16.93
C LEU A 259 3.79 -1.06 16.05
N PHE A 260 2.58 -0.87 15.55
CA PHE A 260 1.95 -1.76 14.59
C PHE A 260 1.93 -1.07 13.21
N SER A 261 2.75 -1.57 12.29
CA SER A 261 2.91 -1.04 10.94
C SER A 261 3.26 -2.15 9.95
N ASP A 262 2.68 -2.08 8.76
CA ASP A 262 3.01 -2.95 7.62
C ASP A 262 4.11 -2.37 6.72
N ASP A 263 4.72 -1.24 7.11
CA ASP A 263 5.92 -0.69 6.48
C ASP A 263 7.18 -1.10 7.26
N LEU A 264 7.91 -2.09 6.71
CA LEU A 264 9.14 -2.60 7.31
C LEU A 264 10.19 -1.50 7.49
N ARG A 265 10.36 -0.60 6.52
CA ARG A 265 11.39 0.44 6.57
C ARG A 265 11.03 1.50 7.58
N PHE A 266 9.75 1.85 7.71
CA PHE A 266 9.31 2.78 8.75
C PHE A 266 9.59 2.22 10.14
N ARG A 267 9.26 0.95 10.41
CA ARG A 267 9.58 0.34 11.72
C ARG A 267 11.08 0.29 12.00
N TRP A 268 11.90 0.09 10.96
CA TRP A 268 13.35 0.16 11.10
C TRP A 268 13.82 1.56 11.54
N TYR A 269 13.31 2.62 10.91
CA TYR A 269 13.58 4.00 11.34
C TYR A 269 13.05 4.24 12.75
N ALA A 270 11.85 3.77 13.05
CA ALA A 270 11.22 3.96 14.34
C ALA A 270 12.06 3.36 15.49
N SER A 271 12.56 2.15 15.28
CA SER A 271 13.48 1.49 16.23
C SER A 271 14.79 2.26 16.41
N ARG A 272 15.36 2.81 15.33
CA ARG A 272 16.63 3.54 15.38
C ARG A 272 16.52 4.94 15.98
N LEU A 273 15.44 5.65 15.66
CA LEU A 273 15.23 7.04 16.05
C LEU A 273 14.56 7.19 17.41
N PHE A 274 13.69 6.25 17.78
CA PHE A 274 12.87 6.34 19.00
C PHE A 274 13.05 5.16 19.95
N GLY A 275 13.83 4.13 19.59
CA GLY A 275 14.05 2.96 20.44
C GLY A 275 12.83 2.05 20.58
N ILE A 276 11.82 2.18 19.71
CA ILE A 276 10.57 1.41 19.82
C ILE A 276 10.60 0.13 18.98
N GLY A 277 10.07 -0.95 19.55
CA GLY A 277 9.83 -2.21 18.83
C GLY A 277 8.62 -2.10 17.91
N GLY A 278 8.59 -2.92 16.84
CA GLY A 278 7.50 -2.89 15.87
C GLY A 278 7.06 -4.28 15.39
N VAL A 279 5.77 -4.39 15.07
CA VAL A 279 5.08 -5.59 14.56
C VAL A 279 4.22 -5.25 13.32
N TRP A 280 3.79 -6.26 12.56
CA TRP A 280 2.97 -6.16 11.35
C TRP A 280 1.80 -7.14 11.44
N SER A 281 0.90 -7.02 10.47
CA SER A 281 -0.37 -7.73 10.43
C SER A 281 -0.18 -9.24 10.55
N GLN A 282 0.69 -9.88 9.76
CA GLN A 282 0.88 -11.33 9.88
C GLN A 282 1.37 -11.76 11.26
N ALA A 283 2.33 -11.05 11.87
CA ALA A 283 2.87 -11.39 13.19
C ALA A 283 1.82 -11.21 14.31
N VAL A 284 0.98 -10.17 14.21
CA VAL A 284 -0.13 -9.91 15.14
C VAL A 284 -1.20 -11.00 15.00
N LEU A 285 -1.62 -11.31 13.78
CA LEU A 285 -2.65 -12.32 13.52
C LEU A 285 -2.19 -13.73 13.92
N GLN A 286 -0.91 -14.06 13.68
CA GLN A 286 -0.30 -15.30 14.14
C GLN A 286 -0.42 -15.43 15.66
N ARG A 287 -0.19 -14.32 16.39
CA ARG A 287 -0.32 -14.32 17.84
C ARG A 287 -1.78 -14.43 18.29
N CYS A 288 -2.72 -13.76 17.61
CA CYS A 288 -4.15 -13.93 17.87
C CYS A 288 -4.55 -15.41 17.72
N ALA A 289 -4.05 -16.09 16.69
CA ALA A 289 -4.31 -17.51 16.48
C ALA A 289 -3.73 -18.39 17.59
N MET A 290 -2.49 -18.14 18.01
CA MET A 290 -1.87 -18.85 19.14
C MET A 290 -2.63 -18.64 20.46
N MET A 291 -3.20 -17.46 20.67
CA MET A 291 -4.03 -17.15 21.83
C MET A 291 -5.50 -17.57 21.67
N LYS A 292 -5.86 -18.22 20.54
CA LYS A 292 -7.21 -18.69 20.21
C LYS A 292 -8.28 -17.60 20.06
N HIS A 293 -7.86 -16.37 19.76
CA HIS A 293 -8.75 -15.27 19.37
C HIS A 293 -9.01 -15.23 17.86
N LEU A 294 -8.26 -16.02 17.08
CA LEU A 294 -8.44 -16.24 15.66
C LEU A 294 -8.35 -17.75 15.42
N ASN A 295 -9.27 -18.34 14.67
CA ASN A 295 -9.13 -19.76 14.31
C ASN A 295 -8.10 -19.92 13.17
N THR A 296 -7.58 -21.14 13.01
CA THR A 296 -6.52 -21.42 12.02
C THR A 296 -7.01 -21.17 10.59
N GLU A 297 -8.28 -21.43 10.28
CA GLU A 297 -8.83 -21.24 8.94
C GLU A 297 -8.87 -19.75 8.55
N ASP A 298 -9.36 -18.89 9.44
CA ASP A 298 -9.41 -17.44 9.25
C ASP A 298 -8.01 -16.83 9.20
N PHE A 299 -7.06 -17.38 9.98
CA PHE A 299 -5.65 -17.01 9.86
C PHE A 299 -5.09 -17.35 8.47
N SER A 300 -5.30 -18.58 7.99
CA SER A 300 -4.84 -18.99 6.66
C SER A 300 -5.45 -18.13 5.55
N LYS A 301 -6.75 -17.85 5.63
CA LYS A 301 -7.44 -16.93 4.69
C LYS A 301 -6.82 -15.54 4.69
N ALA A 302 -6.50 -15.01 5.87
CA ALA A 302 -5.87 -13.71 5.98
C ALA A 302 -4.47 -13.69 5.37
N VAL A 303 -3.66 -14.74 5.59
CA VAL A 303 -2.32 -14.83 4.98
C VAL A 303 -2.41 -14.93 3.46
N VAL A 304 -3.35 -15.72 2.93
CA VAL A 304 -3.60 -15.80 1.48
C VAL A 304 -4.02 -14.44 0.91
N GLU A 305 -4.87 -13.70 1.62
CA GLU A 305 -5.28 -12.35 1.23
C GLU A 305 -4.11 -11.34 1.26
N LEU A 306 -3.20 -11.44 2.23
CA LEU A 306 -1.96 -10.65 2.25
C LEU A 306 -1.10 -10.95 1.01
N VAL A 307 -0.93 -12.23 0.64
CA VAL A 307 -0.20 -12.62 -0.57
C VAL A 307 -0.87 -12.06 -1.83
N ARG A 308 -2.20 -12.19 -1.93
CA ARG A 308 -2.98 -11.65 -3.05
C ARG A 308 -2.82 -10.13 -3.18
N ARG A 309 -2.65 -9.44 -2.05
CA ARG A 309 -2.34 -8.01 -1.97
C ARG A 309 -0.85 -7.68 -2.10
N SER A 310 -0.08 -8.57 -2.71
CA SER A 310 1.34 -8.35 -3.02
C SER A 310 2.23 -8.06 -1.79
N TYR A 311 1.85 -8.53 -0.59
CA TYR A 311 2.74 -8.45 0.57
C TYR A 311 3.97 -9.32 0.35
N ARG A 312 5.15 -8.74 0.58
CA ARG A 312 6.46 -9.39 0.42
C ARG A 312 6.92 -10.04 1.70
N TYR A 313 7.65 -11.14 1.52
CA TYR A 313 8.19 -11.95 2.62
C TYR A 313 7.11 -12.48 3.58
N THR A 314 5.85 -12.51 3.13
CA THR A 314 4.74 -13.19 3.82
C THR A 314 5.07 -14.65 3.96
N TRP A 315 4.95 -15.22 5.16
CA TRP A 315 5.21 -16.65 5.31
C TRP A 315 3.96 -17.48 5.05
N VAL A 316 4.07 -18.31 4.05
CA VAL A 316 3.14 -19.37 3.67
C VAL A 316 3.65 -20.71 4.23
N SER A 317 2.76 -21.47 4.86
CA SER A 317 2.95 -22.87 5.26
C SER A 317 2.09 -23.81 4.40
N CYS A 318 2.02 -25.08 4.77
CA CYS A 318 1.14 -26.05 4.11
C CYS A 318 -0.33 -25.60 4.17
N ASP A 319 -0.77 -25.03 5.29
CA ASP A 319 -2.17 -24.69 5.51
C ASP A 319 -2.64 -23.58 4.56
N GLU A 320 -1.81 -22.56 4.33
CA GLU A 320 -2.11 -21.47 3.39
C GLU A 320 -2.07 -21.93 1.91
N LEU A 321 -1.23 -22.91 1.57
CA LEU A 321 -1.26 -23.51 0.23
C LEU A 321 -2.53 -24.32 -0.01
N VAL A 322 -2.97 -25.08 0.99
CA VAL A 322 -4.25 -25.81 0.92
C VAL A 322 -5.41 -24.83 0.85
N GLU A 323 -5.41 -23.78 1.67
CA GLU A 323 -6.45 -22.77 1.68
C GLU A 323 -6.54 -22.02 0.34
N SER A 324 -5.42 -21.55 -0.19
CA SER A 324 -5.40 -20.88 -1.50
C SER A 324 -5.83 -21.81 -2.63
N ALA A 325 -5.45 -23.10 -2.60
CA ALA A 325 -5.90 -24.09 -3.57
C ALA A 325 -7.41 -24.35 -3.46
N ARG A 326 -7.98 -24.39 -2.25
CA ARG A 326 -9.42 -24.56 -2.05
C ARG A 326 -10.22 -23.37 -2.59
N GLN A 327 -9.73 -22.14 -2.39
CA GLN A 327 -10.40 -20.92 -2.87
C GLN A 327 -10.56 -20.86 -4.39
N CYS A 328 -9.66 -21.51 -5.14
CA CYS A 328 -9.76 -21.64 -6.59
C CYS A 328 -10.21 -23.04 -7.05
N GLU A 329 -10.92 -23.79 -6.20
CA GLU A 329 -11.42 -25.14 -6.52
C GLU A 329 -10.34 -26.07 -7.10
N TRP A 330 -9.15 -25.99 -6.51
CA TRP A 330 -7.96 -26.73 -6.92
C TRP A 330 -7.49 -26.43 -8.36
N GLY A 331 -7.80 -25.24 -8.87
CA GLY A 331 -7.30 -24.66 -10.12
C GLY A 331 -5.90 -24.06 -10.00
N ILE A 332 -5.23 -23.84 -11.14
CA ILE A 332 -3.92 -23.17 -11.20
C ILE A 332 -4.14 -21.70 -11.55
N GLU A 333 -4.82 -21.00 -10.66
CA GLU A 333 -5.20 -19.59 -10.81
C GLU A 333 -5.02 -18.83 -9.50
N GLU A 334 -5.39 -17.55 -9.46
CA GLU A 334 -5.31 -16.79 -8.22
C GLU A 334 -6.37 -17.29 -7.21
N PRO A 335 -6.04 -17.36 -5.90
CA PRO A 335 -4.81 -16.90 -5.27
C PRO A 335 -3.69 -17.95 -5.18
N PHE A 336 -3.93 -19.19 -5.62
CA PHE A 336 -2.95 -20.29 -5.51
C PHE A 336 -1.62 -19.97 -6.21
N VAL A 337 -1.68 -19.41 -7.42
CA VAL A 337 -0.48 -19.04 -8.19
C VAL A 337 0.40 -18.05 -7.43
N SER A 338 -0.16 -16.97 -6.88
CA SER A 338 0.62 -16.01 -6.09
C SER A 338 1.15 -16.62 -4.79
N THR A 339 0.39 -17.52 -4.16
CA THR A 339 0.78 -18.21 -2.92
C THR A 339 2.00 -19.11 -3.13
N VAL A 340 2.04 -19.87 -4.22
CA VAL A 340 3.20 -20.71 -4.57
C VAL A 340 4.41 -19.86 -4.98
N LYS A 341 4.20 -18.74 -5.68
CA LYS A 341 5.29 -17.83 -6.10
C LYS A 341 6.11 -17.25 -4.94
N VAL A 342 5.56 -17.22 -3.72
CA VAL A 342 6.28 -16.80 -2.51
C VAL A 342 7.54 -17.63 -2.27
N PHE A 343 7.60 -18.87 -2.77
CA PHE A 343 8.78 -19.74 -2.62
C PHE A 343 10.06 -19.16 -3.22
N LYS A 344 9.97 -18.22 -4.17
CA LYS A 344 11.15 -17.48 -4.67
C LYS A 344 11.90 -16.75 -3.56
N ASP A 345 11.19 -16.36 -2.51
CA ASP A 345 11.72 -15.61 -1.38
C ASP A 345 12.14 -16.54 -0.22
N TYR A 346 12.04 -17.86 -0.39
CA TYR A 346 12.38 -18.86 0.62
C TYR A 346 13.77 -19.45 0.39
N THR A 347 14.37 -19.99 1.44
CA THR A 347 15.52 -20.90 1.27
C THR A 347 15.04 -22.23 0.70
N VAL A 348 15.84 -22.87 -0.16
CA VAL A 348 15.52 -24.17 -0.77
C VAL A 348 15.03 -25.20 0.27
N PRO A 349 15.70 -25.41 1.43
CA PRO A 349 15.23 -26.38 2.42
C PRO A 349 13.85 -26.03 2.99
N SER A 350 13.55 -24.75 3.18
CA SER A 350 12.25 -24.30 3.72
C SER A 350 11.14 -24.49 2.69
N ALA A 351 11.41 -24.13 1.42
CA ALA A 351 10.46 -24.34 0.33
C ALA A 351 10.18 -25.85 0.10
N CYS A 352 11.23 -26.69 0.13
CA CYS A 352 11.10 -28.15 0.04
C CYS A 352 10.28 -28.73 1.19
N LYS A 353 10.48 -28.25 2.43
CA LYS A 353 9.71 -28.71 3.59
C LYS A 353 8.22 -28.41 3.42
N VAL A 354 7.88 -27.15 3.12
CA VAL A 354 6.48 -26.74 2.91
C VAL A 354 5.86 -27.49 1.74
N THR A 355 6.60 -27.69 0.65
CA THR A 355 6.17 -28.48 -0.51
C THR A 355 5.88 -29.93 -0.13
N ALA A 356 6.77 -30.59 0.60
CA ALA A 356 6.58 -31.99 1.01
C ALA A 356 5.35 -32.16 1.92
N GLU A 357 5.14 -31.23 2.85
CA GLU A 357 3.94 -31.19 3.71
C GLU A 357 2.67 -30.98 2.86
N PHE A 358 2.68 -30.03 1.93
CA PHE A 358 1.56 -29.78 1.01
C PHE A 358 1.23 -30.99 0.16
N LEU A 359 2.24 -31.64 -0.44
CA LEU A 359 2.05 -32.84 -1.25
C LEU A 359 1.41 -33.96 -0.44
N LYS A 360 1.87 -34.18 0.81
CA LYS A 360 1.26 -35.17 1.70
C LYS A 360 -0.22 -34.86 1.97
N THR A 361 -0.54 -33.60 2.26
CA THR A 361 -1.93 -33.17 2.53
C THR A 361 -2.81 -33.28 1.29
N LEU A 362 -2.28 -32.95 0.10
CA LEU A 362 -2.99 -33.04 -1.18
C LEU A 362 -3.50 -34.45 -1.52
N TYR A 363 -2.85 -35.51 -1.01
CA TYR A 363 -3.33 -36.88 -1.17
C TYR A 363 -4.51 -37.23 -0.25
N ALA A 364 -4.70 -36.50 0.85
CA ALA A 364 -5.86 -36.65 1.72
C ALA A 364 -7.09 -35.84 1.23
N GLU A 365 -6.87 -34.88 0.32
CA GLU A 365 -7.91 -33.97 -0.17
C GLU A 365 -8.66 -34.55 -1.38
N PRO A 366 -9.99 -34.29 -1.48
CA PRO A 366 -10.80 -34.71 -2.62
C PRO A 366 -10.54 -33.81 -3.84
N VAL A 367 -9.45 -34.09 -4.57
CA VAL A 367 -9.01 -33.31 -5.74
C VAL A 367 -9.22 -34.11 -7.04
N PRO A 368 -10.44 -34.13 -7.62
CA PRO A 368 -10.75 -34.95 -8.78
C PRO A 368 -10.03 -34.45 -10.04
N GLY A 369 -9.21 -35.33 -10.65
CA GLY A 369 -8.61 -35.12 -11.97
C GLY A 369 -7.54 -34.00 -12.10
N ARG A 370 -7.32 -33.19 -11.06
CA ARG A 370 -6.40 -32.03 -11.11
C ARG A 370 -5.11 -32.20 -10.32
N ARG A 371 -4.99 -33.29 -9.53
CA ARG A 371 -3.85 -33.50 -8.62
C ARG A 371 -2.49 -33.40 -9.32
N SER A 372 -2.29 -34.09 -10.43
CA SER A 372 -1.01 -34.07 -11.16
C SER A 372 -0.63 -32.67 -11.66
N LEU A 373 -1.61 -31.86 -12.07
CA LEU A 373 -1.39 -30.47 -12.52
C LEU A 373 -0.91 -29.58 -11.37
N ILE A 374 -1.53 -29.72 -10.20
CA ILE A 374 -1.16 -28.96 -8.99
C ILE A 374 0.25 -29.33 -8.54
N ILE A 375 0.56 -30.64 -8.50
CA ILE A 375 1.90 -31.12 -8.17
C ILE A 375 2.93 -30.52 -9.14
N GLN A 376 2.65 -30.59 -10.45
CA GLN A 376 3.55 -30.04 -11.45
C GLN A 376 3.75 -28.53 -11.27
N ALA A 377 2.67 -27.77 -11.04
CA ALA A 377 2.76 -26.33 -10.82
C ALA A 377 3.65 -25.98 -9.61
N VAL A 378 3.46 -26.67 -8.47
CA VAL A 378 4.28 -26.43 -7.27
C VAL A 378 5.75 -26.77 -7.52
N LEU A 379 6.02 -27.90 -8.19
CA LEU A 379 7.40 -28.30 -8.51
C LEU A 379 8.06 -27.36 -9.54
N ASP A 380 7.30 -26.85 -10.52
CA ASP A 380 7.80 -25.86 -11.48
C ASP A 380 8.23 -24.57 -10.76
N TYR A 381 7.41 -24.06 -9.84
CA TYR A 381 7.76 -22.87 -9.07
C TYR A 381 8.88 -23.09 -8.04
N LEU A 382 9.03 -24.31 -7.52
CA LEU A 382 10.16 -24.66 -6.66
C LEU A 382 11.47 -24.72 -7.45
N THR A 383 11.46 -25.25 -8.68
CA THR A 383 12.68 -25.49 -9.47
C THR A 383 13.14 -24.28 -10.28
N ARG A 384 12.24 -23.42 -10.76
CA ARG A 384 12.59 -22.27 -11.60
C ARG A 384 13.07 -21.05 -10.83
N ASN A 385 12.83 -21.00 -9.52
CA ASN A 385 13.05 -19.81 -8.70
C ASN A 385 14.29 -19.90 -7.79
N HIS A 386 15.06 -20.99 -7.87
CA HIS A 386 16.32 -21.15 -7.15
C HIS A 386 17.44 -21.38 -8.17
N GLU A 387 18.57 -20.69 -8.03
CA GLU A 387 19.73 -20.94 -8.87
C GLU A 387 20.12 -22.43 -8.79
N PRO A 388 20.48 -23.06 -9.92
CA PRO A 388 20.87 -24.46 -9.91
C PRO A 388 22.06 -24.65 -8.97
N MET A 389 21.84 -25.42 -7.90
CA MET A 389 22.90 -25.77 -6.96
C MET A 389 23.91 -26.62 -7.73
N ILE A 390 25.12 -26.09 -7.98
CA ILE A 390 26.23 -26.89 -8.48
C ILE A 390 26.59 -27.85 -7.35
N ILE A 391 26.08 -29.08 -7.45
CA ILE A 391 26.52 -30.17 -6.59
C ILE A 391 27.92 -30.53 -7.09
N LEU A 392 28.95 -30.01 -6.41
CA LEU A 392 30.31 -30.53 -6.54
C LEU A 392 30.27 -31.98 -6.00
N THR A 393 30.18 -32.93 -6.93
CA THR A 393 30.32 -34.37 -6.70
C THR A 393 31.70 -34.73 -6.20
#